data_AF-A0A6P2LX78-F1
#
_entry.id   AF-A0A6P2LX78-F1
#
_cell.length_a   1.000
_cell.length_b   1.000
_cell.length_c   1.000
_cell.angle_alpha   90.00
_cell.angle_beta   90.00
_cell.angle_gamma   90.00
#
_symmetry.space_group_name_H-M   'P 1'
#
loop_
_entity.id
_entity.type
_entity.pdbx_description
1 polymer ?
#
loop_
_entity_poly.entity_id
_entity_poly.type
_entity_poly.pdbx_seq_one_letter_code
_entity_poly.pdbx_strand_id
1 'polypeptide(L)'
;MDMWRDATDMKIPLHDAFKIHFMERRKSLLEGFEKTGKAWLAMLRAMKPTSDASELVALRADIEEFVRWTENGLETLARLGSGHDA
;
A
#
# COMPACT_ATOMS: atom_id res chain seq x y z
N MET A 1 -2.14 0.53 -8.73
CA MET A 1 -2.77 0.35 -7.40
C MET A 1 -3.22 1.70 -6.83
N ASP A 2 -3.66 2.60 -7.71
CA ASP A 2 -3.49 4.03 -7.46
C ASP A 2 -4.71 4.62 -6.79
N MET A 3 -5.90 4.08 -7.05
CA MET A 3 -7.11 4.43 -6.30
C MET A 3 -6.92 4.26 -4.79
N TRP A 4 -6.31 3.16 -4.33
CA TRP A 4 -6.08 2.93 -2.90
C TRP A 4 -5.06 3.92 -2.34
N ARG A 5 -3.95 4.15 -3.06
CA ARG A 5 -2.93 5.14 -2.66
C ARG A 5 -3.50 6.54 -2.58
N ASP A 6 -4.22 6.95 -3.62
CA ASP A 6 -4.77 8.30 -3.76
C ASP A 6 -5.91 8.55 -2.77
N ALA A 7 -6.74 7.55 -2.48
CA ALA A 7 -7.75 7.65 -1.43
C ALA A 7 -7.09 7.80 -0.05
N THR A 8 -6.10 6.96 0.27
CA THR A 8 -5.40 7.02 1.55
C THR A 8 -4.60 8.32 1.73
N ASP A 9 -4.02 8.86 0.66
CA ASP A 9 -3.26 10.11 0.67
C ASP A 9 -4.10 11.35 0.33
N MET A 10 -5.44 11.23 0.28
CA MET A 10 -6.37 12.34 0.03
C MET A 10 -6.13 13.11 -1.27
N LYS A 11 -5.57 12.45 -2.29
CA LYS A 11 -5.26 13.05 -3.60
C LYS A 11 -6.48 13.09 -4.54
N ILE A 12 -7.54 12.38 -4.19
CA ILE A 12 -8.82 12.39 -4.90
C ILE A 12 -9.94 12.95 -4.02
N PRO A 13 -11.00 13.52 -4.62
CA PRO A 13 -12.17 13.95 -3.87
C PRO A 13 -12.82 12.76 -3.14
N LEU A 14 -12.91 12.88 -1.81
CA LEU A 14 -13.63 11.94 -0.94
C LEU A 14 -14.71 12.69 -0.18
N HIS A 15 -15.81 12.00 0.14
CA HIS A 15 -16.80 12.51 1.08
C HIS A 15 -16.15 12.67 2.47
N ASP A 16 -16.53 13.70 3.23
CA ASP A 16 -15.84 14.03 4.49
C ASP A 16 -15.87 12.90 5.52
N ALA A 17 -16.97 12.15 5.58
CA ALA A 17 -17.06 10.95 6.42
C ALA A 17 -15.98 9.89 6.06
N PHE A 18 -15.67 9.73 4.77
CA PHE A 18 -14.57 8.86 4.34
C PHE A 18 -13.22 9.46 4.70
N LYS A 19 -13.03 10.77 4.54
CA LYS A 19 -11.76 11.42 4.93
C LYS A 19 -11.41 11.11 6.39
N ILE A 20 -12.35 11.33 7.31
CA ILE A 20 -12.18 11.06 8.74
C ILE A 20 -11.80 9.59 8.96
N HIS A 21 -12.55 8.66 8.35
CA HIS A 21 -12.28 7.23 8.46
C HIS A 21 -10.87 6.85 8.00
N PHE A 22 -10.43 7.37 6.84
CA PHE A 22 -9.10 7.09 6.29
C PHE A 22 -7.98 7.68 7.15
N MET A 23 -8.19 8.84 7.78
CA MET A 23 -7.22 9.43 8.72
C MET A 23 -7.12 8.62 10.01
N GLU A 24 -8.25 8.35 10.67
CA GLU A 24 -8.31 7.61 11.94
C GLU A 24 -7.73 6.20 11.80
N ARG A 25 -7.96 5.55 10.66
CA ARG A 25 -7.56 4.16 10.42
C ARG A 25 -6.32 4.05 9.55
N ARG A 26 -5.60 5.15 9.29
CA ARG A 26 -4.46 5.18 8.35
C ARG A 26 -3.46 4.04 8.61
N LYS A 27 -3.06 3.85 9.87
CA LYS A 27 -2.14 2.77 10.26
C LYS A 27 -2.69 1.39 9.87
N SER A 28 -3.91 1.07 10.31
CA SER A 28 -4.55 -0.21 10.05
C SER A 28 -4.78 -0.48 8.56
N LEU A 29 -5.11 0.56 7.78
CA LEU A 29 -5.22 0.48 6.33
C LEU A 29 -3.88 0.13 5.69
N LEU A 30 -2.80 0.83 6.07
CA LEU A 30 -1.46 0.57 5.56
C LEU A 30 -0.97 -0.85 5.92
N GLU A 31 -1.19 -1.31 7.16
CA GLU A 31 -0.88 -2.69 7.59
C GLU A 31 -1.66 -3.73 6.76
N GLY A 32 -2.95 -3.48 6.50
CA GLY A 32 -3.80 -4.36 5.68
C GLY A 32 -3.31 -4.43 4.23
N PHE A 33 -2.93 -3.29 3.66
CA PHE A 33 -2.38 -3.20 2.31
C PHE A 33 -1.00 -3.86 2.20
N GLU A 34 -0.11 -3.65 3.16
CA GLU A 34 1.21 -4.28 3.21
C GLU A 34 1.07 -5.81 3.23
N LYS A 35 0.24 -6.34 4.13
CA LYS A 35 -0.02 -7.78 4.25
C LYS A 35 -0.56 -8.36 2.95
N THR A 36 -1.54 -7.69 2.36
CA THR A 36 -2.18 -8.12 1.11
C THR A 36 -1.19 -8.09 -0.06
N GLY A 37 -0.42 -7.00 -0.20
CA GLY A 37 0.60 -6.86 -1.24
C GLY A 37 1.69 -7.93 -1.14
N LYS A 38 2.19 -8.22 0.07
CA LYS A 38 3.15 -9.30 0.30
C LYS A 38 2.59 -10.67 -0.08
N ALA A 39 1.31 -10.93 0.22
CA ALA A 39 0.64 -12.18 -0.18
C ALA A 39 0.54 -12.30 -1.72
N TRP A 40 0.17 -11.21 -2.41
CA TRP A 40 0.16 -11.19 -3.88
C TRP A 40 1.54 -11.45 -4.47
N LEU A 41 2.60 -10.81 -3.95
CA LEU A 41 3.97 -11.05 -4.42
C LEU A 41 4.40 -12.51 -4.23
N ALA A 42 4.07 -13.12 -3.08
CA ALA A 42 4.39 -14.52 -2.83
C ALA A 42 3.75 -15.44 -3.88
N MET A 43 2.47 -15.22 -4.19
CA MET A 43 1.76 -15.97 -5.24
C MET A 43 2.36 -15.70 -6.62
N LEU A 44 2.54 -14.45 -7.01
CA LEU A 44 3.03 -14.07 -8.33
C LEU A 44 4.45 -14.57 -8.58
N ARG A 45 5.33 -14.60 -7.57
CA ARG A 45 6.69 -15.14 -7.68
C ARG A 45 6.71 -16.64 -7.96
N ALA A 46 5.69 -17.38 -7.56
CA ALA A 46 5.54 -18.79 -7.87
C ALA A 46 4.99 -19.06 -9.29
N MET A 47 4.44 -18.03 -9.96
CA MET A 47 3.89 -18.17 -11.31
C MET A 47 4.97 -18.11 -12.39
N LYS A 48 4.68 -18.77 -13.52
CA LYS A 48 5.46 -18.69 -14.76
C LYS A 48 4.58 -18.12 -15.87
N PRO A 49 5.13 -17.26 -16.74
CA PRO A 49 4.39 -16.77 -17.89
C PRO A 49 4.13 -17.93 -18.88
N THR A 50 2.99 -17.88 -19.56
CA THR A 50 2.62 -18.86 -20.59
C THR A 50 3.19 -18.50 -21.97
N SER A 51 3.46 -17.22 -22.22
CA SER A 51 4.05 -16.72 -23.46
C SER A 51 5.08 -15.63 -23.18
N ASP A 52 4.63 -14.43 -22.83
CA ASP A 52 5.47 -13.26 -22.54
C ASP A 52 5.57 -13.04 -21.02
N ALA A 53 6.80 -12.84 -20.55
CA ALA A 53 7.09 -12.53 -19.15
C ALA A 53 6.81 -11.05 -18.81
N SER A 54 6.73 -10.16 -19.79
CA SER A 54 6.68 -8.71 -19.61
C SER A 54 5.53 -8.27 -18.69
N GLU A 55 4.32 -8.78 -18.92
CA GLU A 55 3.14 -8.45 -18.11
C GLU A 55 3.28 -8.93 -16.66
N LEU A 56 3.79 -10.15 -16.46
CA LEU A 56 4.02 -10.70 -15.12
C LEU A 56 5.13 -9.93 -14.38
N VAL A 57 6.17 -9.50 -15.09
CA VAL A 57 7.25 -8.68 -14.53
C VAL A 57 6.72 -7.29 -14.17
N ALA A 58 5.96 -6.65 -15.05
CA ALA A 58 5.35 -5.34 -14.81
C ALA A 58 4.41 -5.40 -13.60
N LEU A 59 3.52 -6.39 -13.53
CA LEU A 59 2.61 -6.56 -12.39
C LEU A 59 3.34 -6.78 -11.07
N ARG A 60 4.43 -7.56 -11.07
CA ARG A 60 5.28 -7.72 -9.87
C ARG A 60 5.90 -6.40 -9.45
N ALA A 61 6.43 -5.62 -10.39
CA ALA A 61 7.01 -4.31 -10.11
C ALA A 61 5.98 -3.34 -9.52
N ASP A 62 4.77 -3.28 -10.08
CA ASP A 62 3.68 -2.44 -9.57
C ASP A 62 3.31 -2.77 -8.13
N ILE A 63 3.26 -4.06 -7.78
CA ILE A 63 2.93 -4.51 -6.43
C ILE A 63 4.11 -4.28 -5.48
N GLU A 64 5.36 -4.45 -5.93
CA GLU A 64 6.55 -4.12 -5.12
C GLU A 64 6.60 -2.63 -4.78
N GLU A 65 6.26 -1.76 -5.73
CA GLU A 65 6.15 -0.33 -5.49
C GLU A 65 5.01 0.00 -4.51
N PHE A 66 3.86 -0.67 -4.65
CA PHE A 66 2.75 -0.52 -3.72
C PHE A 66 3.11 -0.94 -2.29
N VAL A 67 3.77 -2.09 -2.11
CA VAL A 67 4.25 -2.56 -0.80
C VAL A 67 5.26 -1.58 -0.20
N ARG A 68 6.21 -1.09 -1.00
CA ARG A 68 7.19 -0.11 -0.53
C ARG A 68 6.53 1.19 -0.07
N TRP A 69 5.50 1.66 -0.77
CA TRP A 69 4.71 2.80 -0.33
C TRP A 69 4.03 2.54 1.03
N THR A 70 3.48 1.35 1.25
CA THR A 70 2.89 0.99 2.55
C THR A 70 3.92 0.95 3.68
N GLU A 71 5.09 0.34 3.44
CA GLU A 71 6.17 0.23 4.43
C GLU A 71 6.71 1.61 4.83
N ASN A 72 6.98 2.48 3.85
CA ASN A 72 7.41 3.87 4.09
C ASN A 72 6.35 4.66 4.88
N GLY A 73 5.07 4.44 4.57
CA GLY A 73 3.96 5.06 5.29
C GLY A 73 3.91 4.63 6.75
N LEU A 74 4.10 3.34 7.03
CA LEU A 74 4.15 2.80 8.39
C LEU A 74 5.36 3.31 9.17
N GLU A 75 6.54 3.36 8.54
CA GLU A 75 7.74 3.92 9.16
C GLU A 75 7.54 5.40 9.52
N THR A 76 6.91 6.18 8.64
CA THR A 76 6.60 7.58 8.90
C THR A 76 5.68 7.73 10.11
N LEU A 77 4.61 6.93 10.19
CA LEU A 77 3.70 6.93 11.33
C LEU A 77 4.40 6.52 12.63
N ALA A 78 5.29 5.51 12.58
CA ALA A 78 6.06 5.08 13.73
C ALA A 78 6.97 6.22 14.24
N ARG A 79 7.69 6.91 13.35
CA ARG A 79 8.53 8.06 13.70
C ARG A 79 7.75 9.20 14.34
N LEU A 80 6.56 9.50 13.80
CA LEU A 80 5.68 10.54 14.36
C LEU A 80 5.16 10.15 15.76
N GLY A 81 4.80 8.88 15.96
CA GLY A 81 4.38 8.37 17.26
C GLY A 81 5.50 8.41 18.31
N SER A 82 6.72 8.04 17.93
CA SER A 82 7.88 8.07 18.82
C SER A 82 8.40 9.48 19.16
N GLY A 83 8.01 10.50 18.39
CA GLY A 83 8.35 11.90 18.68
C GLY A 83 7.39 12.61 19.64
N HIS A 84 6.30 11.96 20.07
CA HIS A 84 5.32 12.54 20.99
C HIS A 84 5.66 12.29 22.47
N ASP A 85 6.58 11.35 22.75
CA ASP A 85 6.95 10.92 24.11
C ASP A 85 8.33 11.44 24.58
N ALA A 86 8.89 12.47 23.93
CA ALA A 86 10.16 13.12 24.27
C ALA A 86 9.96 14.62 24.55
#